data_AF-A0A6S6WJS3-F1
#
_entry.id   AF-A0A6S6WJS3-F1
#
_cell.length_a   1.000
_cell.length_b   1.000
_cell.length_c   1.000
_cell.angle_alpha   90.00
_cell.angle_beta   90.00
_cell.angle_gamma   90.00
#
_symmetry.space_group_name_H-M   'P 1'
#
loop_
_entity.id
_entity.type
_entity.pdbx_description
1 polymer ?
#
loop_
_entity_poly.entity_id
_entity_poly.type
_entity_poly.pdbx_seq_one_letter_code
_entity_poly.pdbx_strand_id
1 'polypeptide(L)'
;MKCLPMKTGNSELNKIIELLLGSKLIGFEIPKNQSLSCTWSLRLFFENCSDVLCCSSDVASAGNGDWQEYGFLKLDITDESSLGSRDKFNFREITPIAFTKVSKLVNNEDDVVAECGLLMTTEEEKQVVISTAPAPGAVTVKAEFYDGEYDPEILFEDLQQTKLNGQPLY
;
A
#
# COMPACT_ATOMS: atom_id res chain seq x y z
N MET A 1 13.67 0.15 20.86
CA MET A 1 13.39 -0.11 19.44
C MET A 1 12.30 -1.16 19.24
N LYS A 2 11.08 -0.70 19.01
CA LYS A 2 9.91 -1.50 18.62
C LYS A 2 9.89 -1.62 17.10
N CYS A 3 9.59 -2.82 16.59
CA CYS A 3 9.44 -3.04 15.15
C CYS A 3 7.96 -3.23 14.81
N LEU A 4 7.48 -2.48 13.82
CA LEU A 4 6.13 -2.51 13.27
C LEU A 4 6.20 -2.99 11.81
N PRO A 5 6.30 -4.30 11.58
CA PRO A 5 6.37 -4.85 10.24
C PRO A 5 5.04 -4.71 9.52
N MET A 6 5.11 -4.62 8.19
CA MET A 6 3.95 -4.66 7.33
C MET A 6 3.22 -5.98 7.56
N LYS A 7 1.90 -5.91 7.73
CA LYS A 7 1.07 -7.10 7.90
C LYS A 7 0.55 -7.58 6.56
N THR A 8 0.65 -8.88 6.32
CA THR A 8 -0.01 -9.56 5.23
C THR A 8 -1.12 -10.42 5.84
N GLY A 9 -2.38 -10.22 5.46
CA GLY A 9 -3.56 -10.82 6.11
C GLY A 9 -3.56 -12.34 6.14
N ASN A 10 -4.32 -12.98 5.25
CA ASN A 10 -4.23 -14.43 5.04
C ASN A 10 -3.23 -14.80 3.94
N SER A 11 -2.58 -13.79 3.38
CA SER A 11 -1.70 -13.90 2.23
C SER A 11 -0.23 -13.91 2.65
N GLU A 12 0.59 -14.67 1.93
CA GLU A 12 2.04 -14.61 2.08
C GLU A 12 2.59 -13.40 1.31
N LEU A 13 3.63 -12.74 1.84
CA LEU A 13 4.28 -11.60 1.20
C LEU A 13 4.75 -11.92 -0.23
N ASN A 14 5.27 -13.14 -0.46
CA ASN A 14 5.71 -13.57 -1.78
C ASN A 14 4.57 -13.57 -2.80
N LYS A 15 3.35 -13.96 -2.41
CA LYS A 15 2.19 -13.92 -3.30
C LYS A 15 1.83 -12.49 -3.70
N ILE A 16 1.97 -11.54 -2.78
CA ILE A 16 1.76 -10.11 -3.08
C ILE A 16 2.82 -9.62 -4.08
N ILE A 17 4.08 -10.00 -3.88
CA ILE A 17 5.17 -9.66 -4.82
C ILE A 17 4.90 -10.27 -6.20
N GLU A 18 4.53 -11.54 -6.26
CA GLU A 18 4.19 -12.26 -7.50
C GLU A 18 3.01 -11.61 -8.23
N LEU A 19 1.95 -11.23 -7.51
CA LEU A 19 0.80 -10.52 -8.08
C LEU A 19 1.25 -9.17 -8.68
N LEU A 20 2.01 -8.39 -7.92
CA LEU A 20 2.45 -7.04 -8.32
C LEU A 20 3.43 -7.05 -9.50
N LEU A 21 4.35 -8.02 -9.55
CA LEU A 21 5.36 -8.13 -10.61
C LEU A 21 4.92 -8.97 -11.81
N GLY A 22 3.96 -9.89 -11.61
CA GLY A 22 3.48 -10.82 -12.63
C GLY A 22 2.24 -10.34 -13.40
N SER A 23 1.58 -9.29 -12.93
CA SER A 23 0.34 -8.77 -13.51
C SER A 23 0.42 -7.26 -13.77
N LYS A 24 -0.59 -6.71 -14.47
CA LYS A 24 -0.70 -5.27 -14.70
C LYS A 24 -1.83 -4.67 -13.87
N LEU A 25 -1.58 -3.58 -13.16
CA LEU A 25 -2.62 -2.81 -12.49
C LEU A 25 -3.52 -2.14 -13.54
N ILE A 26 -4.82 -2.41 -13.53
CA ILE A 26 -5.81 -1.89 -14.51
C ILE A 26 -6.79 -0.88 -13.90
N GLY A 27 -6.85 -0.81 -12.57
CA GLY A 27 -7.76 0.08 -11.89
C GLY A 27 -7.72 -0.10 -10.39
N PHE A 28 -8.48 0.74 -9.71
CA PHE A 28 -8.62 0.69 -8.26
C PHE A 28 -10.05 1.01 -7.83
N GLU A 29 -10.41 0.56 -6.63
CA GLU A 29 -11.60 1.00 -5.92
C GLU A 29 -11.22 1.71 -4.61
N ILE A 30 -12.01 2.73 -4.29
CA ILE A 30 -12.05 3.37 -2.98
C ILE A 30 -13.51 3.54 -2.53
N PRO A 31 -13.79 3.65 -1.22
CA PRO A 31 -15.14 3.93 -0.75
C PRO A 31 -15.70 5.23 -1.34
N LYS A 32 -17.02 5.27 -1.57
CA LYS A 32 -17.72 6.50 -1.97
C LYS A 32 -17.46 7.59 -0.94
N ASN A 33 -17.22 8.81 -1.43
CA ASN A 33 -16.86 10.00 -0.64
C ASN A 33 -15.45 9.98 -0.02
N GLN A 34 -14.58 9.06 -0.43
CA GLN A 34 -13.15 9.11 -0.11
C GLN A 34 -12.33 9.45 -1.36
N SER A 35 -11.06 9.75 -1.14
CA SER A 35 -10.06 10.05 -2.16
C SER A 35 -8.82 9.19 -1.94
N LEU A 36 -7.94 9.15 -2.92
CA LEU A 36 -6.64 8.51 -2.74
C LEU A 36 -5.71 9.31 -1.81
N SER A 37 -6.04 10.56 -1.44
CA SER A 37 -5.33 11.28 -0.37
C SER A 37 -5.57 10.65 1.00
N CYS A 38 -6.71 9.99 1.24
CA CYS A 38 -7.03 9.29 2.49
C CYS A 38 -8.17 8.28 2.26
N THR A 39 -7.84 6.98 2.23
CA THR A 39 -8.83 5.91 2.02
C THR A 39 -8.62 4.73 2.98
N TRP A 40 -9.71 4.24 3.60
CA TRP A 40 -9.68 3.10 4.54
C TRP A 40 -9.70 1.72 3.86
N SER A 41 -10.01 1.67 2.57
CA SER A 41 -10.13 0.41 1.83
C SER A 41 -9.78 0.64 0.36
N LEU A 42 -8.49 0.79 0.10
CA LEU A 42 -7.97 0.79 -1.25
C LEU A 42 -7.96 -0.65 -1.78
N ARG A 43 -8.51 -0.86 -2.97
CA ARG A 43 -8.46 -2.15 -3.65
C ARG A 43 -7.84 -1.97 -5.02
N LEU A 44 -6.86 -2.77 -5.36
CA LEU A 44 -6.16 -2.73 -6.63
C LEU A 44 -6.53 -3.95 -7.47
N PHE A 45 -6.89 -3.71 -8.73
CA PHE A 45 -7.37 -4.72 -9.67
C PHE A 45 -6.33 -4.95 -10.75
N PHE A 46 -6.11 -6.21 -11.10
CA PHE A 46 -5.06 -6.62 -12.02
C PHE A 46 -5.63 -7.30 -13.28
N GLU A 47 -4.95 -7.09 -14.42
CA GLU A 47 -5.33 -7.66 -15.71
C GLU A 47 -5.37 -9.19 -15.66
N ASN A 48 -6.47 -9.80 -16.14
CA ASN A 48 -6.65 -11.25 -16.23
C ASN A 48 -6.46 -12.02 -14.91
N CYS A 49 -6.70 -11.38 -13.76
CA CYS A 49 -6.55 -11.98 -12.44
C CYS A 49 -7.81 -11.73 -11.59
N SER A 50 -8.27 -12.74 -10.84
CA SER A 50 -9.36 -12.56 -9.87
C SER A 50 -8.86 -12.07 -8.50
N ASP A 51 -7.54 -12.09 -8.27
CA ASP A 51 -6.96 -11.59 -7.03
C ASP A 51 -6.97 -10.06 -7.00
N VAL A 52 -7.45 -9.52 -5.88
CA VAL A 52 -7.53 -8.10 -5.59
C VAL A 52 -6.62 -7.79 -4.39
N LEU A 53 -5.67 -6.88 -4.58
CA LEU A 53 -4.81 -6.42 -3.48
C LEU A 53 -5.55 -5.34 -2.68
N CYS A 54 -5.90 -5.66 -1.45
CA CYS A 54 -6.51 -4.75 -0.50
C CYS A 54 -5.43 -4.08 0.34
N CYS A 55 -5.43 -2.75 0.39
CA CYS A 55 -4.49 -1.95 1.17
C CYS A 55 -5.24 -1.12 2.22
N SER A 56 -4.72 -1.16 3.44
CA SER A 56 -5.15 -0.37 4.60
C SER A 56 -3.94 -0.16 5.52
N SER A 57 -4.12 0.52 6.65
CA SER A 57 -3.11 0.59 7.70
C SER A 57 -3.62 0.00 9.00
N ASP A 58 -2.70 -0.32 9.90
CA ASP A 58 -2.97 -0.53 11.33
C ASP A 58 -2.08 0.48 12.10
N VAL A 59 -2.43 0.75 13.37
CA VAL A 59 -1.64 1.65 14.23
C VAL A 59 -1.12 0.90 15.47
N ALA A 60 0.03 1.33 15.97
CA ALA A 60 0.55 0.90 17.25
C ALA A 60 1.29 2.03 17.96
N SER A 61 1.21 2.09 19.30
CA SER A 61 1.98 3.06 20.08
C SER A 61 3.48 2.77 20.07
N ALA A 62 4.33 3.79 20.14
CA ALA A 62 5.79 3.64 20.19
C ALA A 62 6.29 2.78 21.36
N GLY A 63 5.54 2.77 22.47
CA GLY A 63 5.92 2.12 23.73
C GLY A 63 6.21 3.14 24.83
N ASN A 64 6.52 2.66 26.03
CA ASN A 64 7.00 3.44 27.19
C ASN A 64 6.16 4.66 27.64
N GLY A 65 4.85 4.65 27.44
CA GLY A 65 3.95 5.70 27.96
C GLY A 65 3.86 6.94 27.08
N ASP A 66 4.49 6.93 25.90
CA ASP A 66 4.26 7.94 24.88
C ASP A 66 2.93 7.70 24.15
N TRP A 67 2.23 8.81 23.91
CA TRP A 67 0.95 8.86 23.18
C TRP A 67 1.13 8.85 21.66
N GLN A 68 2.36 8.72 21.17
CA GLN A 68 2.63 8.71 19.75
C GLN A 68 2.25 7.35 19.14
N GLU A 69 1.31 7.40 18.20
CA GLU A 69 0.90 6.28 17.38
C GLU A 69 1.68 6.30 16.06
N TYR A 70 2.04 5.12 15.58
CA TYR A 70 2.68 4.93 14.29
C TYR A 70 1.84 3.97 13.46
N GLY A 71 1.50 4.39 12.25
CA GLY A 71 0.90 3.56 11.23
C GLY A 71 1.91 2.62 10.58
N PHE A 72 1.46 1.40 10.28
CA PHE A 72 2.17 0.47 9.41
C PHE A 72 1.19 -0.15 8.41
N LEU A 73 1.71 -0.54 7.25
CA LEU A 73 0.87 -0.96 6.14
C LEU A 73 0.30 -2.36 6.39
N LYS A 74 -0.95 -2.55 5.97
CA LYS A 74 -1.63 -3.83 5.97
C LYS A 74 -2.10 -4.15 4.55
N LEU A 75 -1.63 -5.28 4.04
CA LEU A 75 -1.93 -5.81 2.73
C LEU A 75 -2.66 -7.13 2.84
N ASP A 76 -3.61 -7.39 1.96
CA ASP A 76 -4.20 -8.71 1.83
C ASP A 76 -4.63 -8.97 0.38
N ILE A 77 -4.59 -10.22 -0.05
CA ILE A 77 -5.14 -10.65 -1.32
C ILE A 77 -6.51 -11.25 -1.03
N THR A 78 -7.51 -10.81 -1.78
CA THR A 78 -8.88 -11.35 -1.71
C THR A 78 -9.35 -11.65 -3.12
N ASP A 79 -10.02 -12.77 -3.31
CA ASP A 79 -10.66 -13.07 -4.59
C ASP A 79 -11.83 -12.08 -4.84
N GLU A 80 -11.94 -11.58 -6.07
CA GLU A 80 -12.94 -10.59 -6.47
C GLU A 80 -14.36 -11.04 -6.13
N SER A 81 -14.68 -12.34 -6.25
CA SER A 81 -16.01 -12.88 -5.93
C SER A 81 -16.34 -12.86 -4.44
N SER A 82 -15.32 -12.75 -3.58
CA SER A 82 -15.45 -12.65 -2.13
C SER A 82 -15.56 -11.20 -1.64
N LEU A 83 -15.41 -10.22 -2.53
CA LEU A 83 -15.62 -8.83 -2.17
C LEU A 83 -17.10 -8.58 -1.82
N GLY A 84 -17.33 -7.84 -0.74
CA GLY A 84 -18.67 -7.34 -0.41
C GLY A 84 -19.22 -6.40 -1.50
N SER A 85 -20.47 -5.94 -1.33
CA SER A 85 -21.15 -5.07 -2.29
C SER A 85 -20.26 -3.91 -2.80
N ARG A 86 -20.06 -3.90 -4.12
CA ARG A 86 -19.30 -2.87 -4.85
C ARG A 86 -20.05 -1.54 -4.96
N ASP A 87 -21.34 -1.51 -4.64
CA ASP A 87 -22.17 -0.30 -4.68
C ASP A 87 -21.70 0.79 -3.70
N LYS A 88 -20.86 0.43 -2.73
CA LYS A 88 -20.26 1.37 -1.77
C LYS A 88 -18.91 1.94 -2.23
N PHE A 89 -18.43 1.53 -3.41
CA PHE A 89 -17.13 1.88 -3.94
C PHE A 89 -17.25 2.64 -5.26
N ASN A 90 -16.22 3.43 -5.56
CA ASN A 90 -16.00 4.03 -6.87
C ASN A 90 -14.83 3.31 -7.52
N PHE A 91 -15.11 2.54 -8.58
CA PHE A 91 -14.07 1.99 -9.43
C PHE A 91 -13.56 3.06 -10.40
N ARG A 92 -12.24 3.19 -10.52
CA ARG A 92 -11.58 4.01 -11.52
C ARG A 92 -10.63 3.13 -12.33
N GLU A 93 -10.96 2.99 -13.60
CA GLU A 93 -10.08 2.37 -14.60
C GLU A 93 -8.89 3.30 -14.89
N ILE A 94 -7.72 2.71 -15.10
CA ILE A 94 -6.50 3.41 -15.50
C ILE A 94 -5.86 2.69 -16.69
N THR A 95 -4.94 3.36 -17.38
CA THR A 95 -4.09 2.69 -18.36
C THR A 95 -3.29 1.58 -17.66
N PRO A 96 -3.25 0.34 -18.20
CA PRO A 96 -2.56 -0.77 -17.55
C PRO A 96 -1.09 -0.47 -17.21
N ILE A 97 -0.70 -0.75 -15.97
CA ILE A 97 0.66 -0.47 -15.46
C ILE A 97 1.34 -1.78 -15.09
N ALA A 98 2.46 -2.09 -15.75
CA ALA A 98 3.33 -3.20 -15.37
C ALA A 98 4.43 -2.69 -14.42
N PHE A 99 4.60 -3.35 -13.28
CA PHE A 99 5.66 -3.03 -12.33
C PHE A 99 6.85 -3.97 -12.52
N THR A 100 8.06 -3.42 -12.45
CA THR A 100 9.32 -4.16 -12.53
C THR A 100 10.00 -4.28 -11.17
N LYS A 101 9.65 -3.40 -10.22
CA LYS A 101 10.22 -3.38 -8.87
C LYS A 101 9.15 -3.06 -7.83
N VAL A 102 9.25 -3.73 -6.68
CA VAL A 102 8.46 -3.48 -5.48
C VAL A 102 9.41 -3.32 -4.30
N SER A 103 9.23 -2.28 -3.50
CA SER A 103 10.04 -2.00 -2.31
C SER A 103 9.13 -1.56 -1.17
N LYS A 104 9.52 -1.89 0.07
CA LYS A 104 8.86 -1.35 1.25
C LYS A 104 9.48 -0.01 1.59
N LEU A 105 8.66 0.87 2.13
CA LEU A 105 9.07 2.14 2.69
C LEU A 105 9.10 1.99 4.20
N VAL A 106 10.26 2.29 4.79
CA VAL A 106 10.54 2.09 6.21
C VAL A 106 10.90 3.43 6.81
N ASN A 107 10.18 3.84 7.84
CA ASN A 107 10.60 4.93 8.70
C ASN A 107 11.40 4.34 9.88
N ASN A 108 12.54 4.96 10.17
CA ASN A 108 13.43 4.57 11.26
C ASN A 108 13.62 5.78 12.18
N GLU A 109 12.93 5.75 13.31
CA GLU A 109 13.12 6.71 14.41
C GLU A 109 13.81 6.02 15.59
N ASP A 110 14.27 6.82 16.56
CA ASP A 110 15.13 6.34 17.65
C ASP A 110 14.55 5.12 18.40
N ASP A 111 13.23 5.06 18.54
CA ASP A 111 12.53 4.01 19.28
C ASP A 111 11.60 3.12 18.45
N VAL A 112 11.34 3.46 17.19
CA VAL A 112 10.39 2.74 16.33
C VAL A 112 10.95 2.55 14.92
N VAL A 113 10.78 1.33 14.40
CA VAL A 113 10.97 0.99 12.98
C VAL A 113 9.62 0.59 12.41
N ALA A 114 9.08 1.37 11.47
CA ALA A 114 7.76 1.15 10.90
C ALA A 114 7.80 0.94 9.38
N GLU A 115 7.27 -0.20 8.93
CA GLU A 115 7.06 -0.49 7.51
C GLU A 115 5.72 0.14 7.05
N CYS A 116 5.78 1.44 6.79
CA CYS A 116 4.61 2.31 6.60
C CYS A 116 4.19 2.52 5.14
N GLY A 117 4.92 1.94 4.17
CA GLY A 117 4.51 2.06 2.78
C GLY A 117 5.09 1.04 1.82
N LEU A 118 4.61 1.14 0.58
CA LEU A 118 4.95 0.31 -0.56
C LEU A 118 5.24 1.22 -1.75
N LEU A 119 6.39 1.02 -2.38
CA LEU A 119 6.79 1.69 -3.62
C LEU A 119 6.83 0.65 -4.73
N MET A 120 6.06 0.90 -5.78
CA MET A 120 6.09 0.12 -7.01
C MET A 120 6.66 0.99 -8.13
N THR A 121 7.54 0.43 -8.94
CA THR A 121 8.22 1.15 -10.02
C THR A 121 8.04 0.42 -11.34
N THR A 122 7.79 1.17 -12.42
CA THR A 122 7.71 0.64 -13.78
C THR A 122 9.08 0.58 -14.44
N GLU A 123 9.17 0.00 -15.64
CA GLU A 123 10.38 0.04 -16.45
C GLU A 123 10.80 1.47 -16.85
N GLU A 124 9.83 2.39 -16.94
CA GLU A 124 10.04 3.80 -17.26
C GLU A 124 10.37 4.65 -16.03
N GLU A 125 10.70 4.03 -14.89
CA GLU A 125 10.98 4.68 -13.60
C GLU A 125 9.79 5.48 -13.01
N LYS A 126 8.58 5.26 -13.53
CA LYS A 126 7.35 5.83 -12.94
C LYS A 126 7.03 5.12 -11.64
N GLN A 127 6.54 5.88 -10.67
CA GLN A 127 6.34 5.41 -9.30
C GLN A 127 4.87 5.44 -8.90
N VAL A 128 4.44 4.37 -8.22
CA VAL A 128 3.20 4.31 -7.45
C VAL A 128 3.57 4.06 -6.00
N VAL A 129 3.29 5.03 -5.15
CA VAL A 129 3.54 4.95 -3.70
C VAL A 129 2.21 4.79 -2.98
N ILE A 130 2.14 3.82 -2.09
CA ILE A 130 1.05 3.65 -1.13
C ILE A 130 1.68 3.75 0.26
N SER A 131 1.23 4.69 1.08
CA SER A 131 1.73 4.85 2.45
C SER A 131 0.58 5.03 3.43
N THR A 132 0.85 4.89 4.72
CA THR A 132 -0.14 5.25 5.75
C THR A 132 -0.51 6.72 5.65
N ALA A 133 -1.76 7.04 5.98
CA ALA A 133 -2.28 8.39 6.06
C ALA A 133 -2.52 8.79 7.53
N PRO A 134 -2.64 10.10 7.86
CA PRO A 134 -2.85 10.55 9.23
C PRO A 134 -4.10 9.98 9.92
N ALA A 135 -5.10 9.53 9.15
CA ALA A 135 -6.27 8.86 9.70
C ALA A 135 -5.96 7.37 9.97
N PRO A 136 -6.21 6.86 11.20
CA PRO A 136 -6.01 5.45 11.51
C PRO A 136 -6.78 4.54 10.56
N GLY A 137 -6.12 3.48 10.08
CA GLY A 137 -6.71 2.54 9.12
C GLY A 137 -6.60 2.98 7.65
N ALA A 138 -6.25 4.25 7.39
CA ALA A 138 -6.20 4.79 6.04
C ALA A 138 -4.82 4.68 5.40
N VAL A 139 -4.83 4.66 4.08
CA VAL A 139 -3.67 4.83 3.22
C VAL A 139 -3.86 6.05 2.33
N THR A 140 -2.75 6.56 1.84
CA THR A 140 -2.67 7.61 0.83
C THR A 140 -1.85 7.11 -0.37
N VAL A 141 -2.12 7.62 -1.57
CA VAL A 141 -1.47 7.18 -2.81
C VAL A 141 -0.90 8.35 -3.59
N LYS A 142 0.36 8.23 -4.01
CA LYS A 142 1.01 9.11 -4.97
C LYS A 142 1.29 8.33 -6.25
N ALA A 143 0.71 8.76 -7.37
CA ALA A 143 0.89 8.12 -8.67
C ALA A 143 0.55 9.10 -9.81
N GLU A 144 1.14 8.92 -11.00
CA GLU A 144 0.86 9.81 -12.14
C GLU A 144 -0.60 9.77 -12.61
N PHE A 145 -1.31 8.65 -12.39
CA PHE A 145 -2.73 8.53 -12.73
C PHE A 145 -3.66 9.22 -11.72
N TYR A 146 -3.11 9.80 -10.65
CA TYR A 146 -3.85 10.50 -9.61
C TYR A 146 -3.27 11.90 -9.40
N ASP A 147 -4.07 12.90 -9.71
CA ASP A 147 -3.77 14.33 -9.63
C ASP A 147 -4.16 14.97 -8.29
N GLY A 148 -4.72 14.19 -7.36
CA GLY A 148 -5.08 14.69 -6.04
C GLY A 148 -3.90 14.73 -5.07
N GLU A 149 -4.19 15.17 -3.84
CA GLU A 149 -3.18 15.37 -2.81
C GLU A 149 -2.61 14.04 -2.32
N TYR A 150 -1.32 14.06 -1.97
CA TYR A 150 -0.64 12.99 -1.26
C TYR A 150 -0.40 13.48 0.18
N ASP A 151 -1.10 12.87 1.13
CA ASP A 151 -1.12 13.29 2.54
C ASP A 151 -0.70 12.11 3.43
N PRO A 152 0.60 11.79 3.46
CA PRO A 152 1.08 10.66 4.23
C PRO A 152 1.25 11.03 5.71
N GLU A 153 1.17 10.03 6.58
CA GLU A 153 1.50 10.18 8.00
C GLU A 153 2.99 10.56 8.19
N ILE A 154 3.86 10.00 7.35
CA ILE A 154 5.31 10.25 7.34
C ILE A 154 5.70 10.66 5.93
N LEU A 155 6.40 11.78 5.79
CA LEU A 155 6.79 12.31 4.49
C LEU A 155 7.68 11.33 3.75
N PHE A 156 7.50 11.24 2.42
CA PHE A 156 8.24 10.30 1.59
C PHE A 156 9.77 10.46 1.66
N GLU A 157 10.25 11.68 1.88
CA GLU A 157 11.68 11.99 2.04
C GLU A 157 12.30 11.44 3.33
N ASP A 158 11.48 11.15 4.34
CA ASP A 158 11.89 10.55 5.62
C ASP A 158 11.84 9.01 5.59
N LEU A 159 11.52 8.42 4.44
CA LEU A 159 11.38 6.98 4.26
C LEU A 159 12.60 6.37 3.58
N GLN A 160 13.08 5.26 4.15
CA GLN A 160 14.10 4.43 3.55
C GLN A 160 13.46 3.34 2.69
N GLN A 161 13.91 3.24 1.44
CA GLN A 161 13.50 2.16 0.55
C GLN A 161 14.28 0.89 0.87
N THR A 162 13.57 -0.17 1.21
CA THR A 162 14.15 -1.49 1.43
C THR A 162 13.49 -2.49 0.48
N LYS A 163 14.26 -3.46 -0.03
CA LYS A 163 13.69 -4.55 -0.83
C LYS A 163 12.64 -5.30 0.00
N LEU A 164 11.54 -5.70 -0.63
CA LEU A 164 10.69 -6.73 -0.05
C LEU A 164 11.50 -8.04 -0.06
N ASN A 165 11.64 -8.70 1.08
CA ASN A 165 12.33 -9.98 1.16
C ASN A 165 11.65 -10.98 0.22
N GLY A 166 12.42 -11.64 -0.65
CA GLY A 166 11.89 -12.55 -1.68
C GLY A 166 12.10 -12.08 -3.13
N GLN A 167 12.51 -10.83 -3.37
CA GLN A 167 12.87 -10.39 -4.72
C GLN A 167 14.18 -11.04 -5.21
N PRO A 168 14.24 -11.56 -6.45
CA PRO A 168 15.49 -11.97 -7.08
C PRO A 168 16.44 -10.76 -7.19
N LEU A 169 17.74 -11.00 -7.00
CA LEU A 169 18.78 -10.09 -7.46
C LEU A 169 18.91 -10.30 -8.97
N TYR A 170 18.24 -9.48 -9.76
CA TYR A 170 18.61 -9.30 -11.17
C TYR A 170 19.71 -8.25 -11.27
#